data_AF-A0A847DIG8-F1
#
_entry.id   AF-A0A847DIG8-F1
#
_cell.length_a   1.000
_cell.length_b   1.000
_cell.length_c   1.000
_cell.angle_alpha   90.00
_cell.angle_beta   90.00
_cell.angle_gamma   90.00
#
_symmetry.space_group_name_H-M   'P 1'
#
loop_
_entity.id
_entity.type
_entity.pdbx_description
1 polymer ?
#
loop_
_entity_poly.entity_id
_entity_poly.type
_entity_poly.pdbx_seq_one_letter_code
_entity_poly.pdbx_strand_id
1 'polypeptide(L)'
;MIKNLIIVALVTILLSACSQWVSVNPLSPPAEPDKKMEGLWKLESKENDTVYLHIGEKADNTMIALSIEHKGDGSLDIVEIPFFISRTGTNNYLNVRYEDIEKGVSESDKGFIFVKYSFSDDNTLSFYQFDPELIISAVQSGKLKGEVYYRETKTTPTPESTVREKSTPEKTVDSVKMTDTSENLVKYFESEGVKFLPEVLKFIRVKQ
;
A
#
# COMPACT_ATOMS: atom_id res chain seq x y z
N MET A 1 -2.80 17.76 -26.86
CA MET A 1 -1.60 17.83 -25.99
C MET A 1 -1.97 18.11 -24.54
N ILE A 2 -2.93 17.35 -23.95
CA ILE A 2 -3.27 17.40 -22.51
C ILE A 2 -3.52 15.95 -22.02
N LYS A 3 -2.79 14.96 -22.60
CA LYS A 3 -2.98 13.53 -22.30
C LYS A 3 -1.87 12.92 -21.43
N ASN A 4 -0.87 13.70 -21.05
CA ASN A 4 0.30 13.21 -20.29
C ASN A 4 0.40 13.77 -18.86
N LEU A 5 -0.60 14.51 -18.36
CA LEU A 5 -0.51 15.16 -17.04
C LEU A 5 -1.14 14.33 -15.91
N ILE A 6 -2.01 13.38 -16.23
CA ILE A 6 -2.80 12.63 -15.24
C ILE A 6 -2.16 11.27 -14.93
N ILE A 7 -1.59 10.59 -15.94
CA ILE A 7 -0.74 9.41 -15.74
C ILE A 7 0.53 9.79 -14.93
N VAL A 8 1.06 11.01 -15.11
CA VAL A 8 2.17 11.56 -14.29
C VAL A 8 1.65 12.17 -12.98
N ALA A 9 0.42 11.91 -12.54
CA ALA A 9 -0.06 12.31 -11.22
C ALA A 9 -0.43 11.09 -10.39
N LEU A 10 -1.13 10.09 -10.94
CA LEU A 10 -1.47 8.87 -10.20
C LEU A 10 -0.29 7.89 -10.13
N VAL A 11 0.40 7.66 -11.25
CA VAL A 11 1.65 6.87 -11.27
C VAL A 11 2.78 7.65 -10.61
N THR A 12 2.76 8.99 -10.62
CA THR A 12 3.76 9.76 -9.88
C THR A 12 3.44 9.83 -8.39
N ILE A 13 2.20 9.72 -7.91
CA ILE A 13 1.92 9.56 -6.46
C ILE A 13 2.30 8.15 -5.99
N LEU A 14 2.14 7.13 -6.84
CA LEU A 14 2.61 5.77 -6.59
C LEU A 14 4.13 5.58 -6.79
N LEU A 15 4.79 6.42 -7.59
CA LEU A 15 6.25 6.41 -7.81
C LEU A 15 7.02 7.54 -7.09
N SER A 16 6.34 8.51 -6.47
CA SER A 16 6.94 9.55 -5.61
C SER A 16 6.68 9.33 -4.12
N ALA A 17 5.82 8.37 -3.75
CA ALA A 17 5.94 7.68 -2.47
C ALA A 17 7.16 6.74 -2.55
N CYS A 18 8.36 7.34 -2.59
CA CYS A 18 9.65 6.67 -2.81
C CYS A 18 10.07 5.74 -1.67
N SER A 19 9.15 5.41 -0.75
CA SER A 19 9.42 4.61 0.44
C SER A 19 8.36 3.55 0.60
N GLN A 20 8.65 2.37 0.05
CA GLN A 20 7.85 1.18 0.31
C GLN A 20 8.07 0.74 1.74
N TRP A 21 7.03 0.27 2.43
CA TRP A 21 7.21 -0.32 3.75
C TRP A 21 6.57 -1.70 3.79
N VAL A 22 7.27 -2.63 4.45
CA VAL A 22 6.81 -4.00 4.66
C VAL A 22 7.13 -4.45 6.07
N SER A 23 6.43 -5.47 6.55
CA SER A 23 6.69 -6.12 7.84
C SER A 23 7.04 -7.59 7.64
N VAL A 24 8.05 -8.10 8.34
CA VAL A 24 8.35 -9.54 8.32
C VAL A 24 7.23 -10.39 8.95
N ASN A 25 6.46 -9.78 9.86
CA ASN A 25 5.35 -10.43 10.57
C ASN A 25 4.02 -9.83 10.09
N PRO A 26 2.93 -10.62 10.09
CA PRO A 26 1.61 -10.04 9.87
C PRO A 26 1.23 -9.12 11.04
N LEU A 27 0.22 -8.26 10.84
CA LEU A 27 -0.21 -7.34 11.88
C LEU A 27 -0.76 -8.12 13.08
N SER A 28 -1.56 -9.15 12.85
CA SER A 28 -2.01 -10.10 13.86
C SER A 28 -2.28 -11.47 13.23
N PRO A 29 -2.59 -12.52 14.03
CA PRO A 29 -3.11 -13.77 13.49
C PRO A 29 -4.36 -13.55 12.63
N PRO A 30 -4.64 -14.45 11.66
CA PRO A 30 -5.85 -14.39 10.86
C PRO A 30 -7.13 -14.39 11.70
N ALA A 31 -8.07 -13.53 11.31
CA ALA A 31 -9.43 -13.50 11.83
C ALA A 31 -10.40 -14.14 10.82
N GLU A 32 -11.63 -14.41 11.29
CA GLU A 32 -12.71 -14.89 10.43
C GLU A 32 -12.95 -13.95 9.24
N PRO A 33 -13.14 -14.49 8.01
CA PRO A 33 -13.46 -13.71 6.82
C PRO A 33 -14.63 -12.74 7.05
N ASP A 34 -14.50 -11.51 6.56
CA ASP A 34 -15.60 -10.56 6.57
C ASP A 34 -16.46 -10.77 5.33
N LYS A 35 -17.57 -11.50 5.49
CA LYS A 35 -18.52 -11.79 4.40
C LYS A 35 -19.11 -10.53 3.76
N LYS A 36 -19.06 -9.36 4.43
CA LYS A 36 -19.45 -8.09 3.80
C LYS A 36 -18.45 -7.63 2.75
N MET A 37 -17.22 -8.14 2.72
CA MET A 37 -16.22 -7.79 1.73
C MET A 37 -16.42 -8.52 0.40
N GLU A 38 -17.07 -9.68 0.41
CA GLU A 38 -17.26 -10.50 -0.78
C GLU A 38 -18.15 -9.82 -1.83
N GLY A 39 -17.84 -10.07 -3.10
CA GLY A 39 -18.60 -9.59 -4.25
C GLY A 39 -17.78 -8.75 -5.22
N LEU A 40 -18.50 -8.10 -6.13
CA LEU A 40 -17.93 -7.23 -7.16
C LEU A 40 -18.04 -5.77 -6.73
N TRP A 41 -16.92 -5.07 -6.83
CA TRP A 41 -16.79 -3.68 -6.45
C TRP A 41 -16.21 -2.87 -7.60
N LYS A 42 -16.64 -1.63 -7.75
CA LYS A 42 -16.14 -0.69 -8.76
C LYS A 42 -15.48 0.49 -8.05
N LEU A 43 -14.27 0.84 -8.45
CA LEU A 43 -13.56 2.00 -7.95
C LEU A 43 -14.33 3.28 -8.32
N GLU A 44 -14.59 4.13 -7.34
CA GLU A 44 -15.11 5.48 -7.54
C GLU A 44 -13.96 6.40 -7.97
N SER A 45 -13.68 6.40 -9.28
CA SER A 45 -12.68 7.30 -9.89
C SER A 45 -13.37 8.40 -10.70
N LYS A 46 -12.76 9.59 -10.73
CA LYS A 46 -13.18 10.71 -11.61
C LYS A 46 -12.64 10.58 -13.04
N GLU A 47 -11.79 9.58 -13.27
CA GLU A 47 -11.08 9.38 -14.54
C GLU A 47 -11.75 8.31 -15.40
N ASN A 48 -11.33 8.21 -16.67
CA ASN A 48 -11.90 7.26 -17.62
C ASN A 48 -11.47 5.80 -17.36
N ASP A 49 -10.49 5.58 -16.49
CA ASP A 49 -10.01 4.25 -16.15
C ASP A 49 -10.99 3.61 -15.17
N THR A 50 -11.44 2.41 -15.51
CA THR A 50 -12.38 1.65 -14.68
C THR A 50 -11.64 0.49 -14.04
N VAL A 51 -11.55 0.53 -12.71
CA VAL A 51 -11.01 -0.56 -11.90
C VAL A 51 -12.17 -1.29 -11.23
N TYR A 52 -12.20 -2.61 -11.39
CA TYR A 52 -13.07 -3.50 -10.65
C TYR A 52 -12.27 -4.35 -9.67
N LEU A 53 -12.87 -4.66 -8.53
CA LEU A 53 -12.31 -5.56 -7.53
C LEU A 53 -13.33 -6.67 -7.28
N HIS A 54 -12.98 -7.91 -7.60
CA HIS A 54 -13.77 -9.08 -7.23
C HIS A 54 -13.12 -9.73 -6.01
N ILE A 55 -13.83 -9.71 -4.88
CA ILE A 55 -13.36 -10.33 -3.65
C ILE A 55 -14.15 -11.59 -3.36
N GLY A 56 -13.45 -12.68 -3.07
CA GLY A 56 -14.06 -13.96 -2.75
C GLY A 56 -13.10 -14.90 -2.03
N GLU A 57 -13.57 -16.12 -1.83
CA GLU A 57 -12.85 -17.19 -1.16
C GLU A 57 -12.59 -18.33 -2.15
N LYS A 58 -11.34 -18.81 -2.22
CA LYS A 58 -10.97 -19.99 -3.01
C LYS A 58 -11.44 -21.27 -2.32
N ALA A 59 -11.39 -22.39 -3.05
CA ALA A 59 -11.76 -23.70 -2.52
C ALA A 59 -10.89 -24.17 -1.33
N ASP A 60 -9.71 -23.59 -1.16
CA ASP A 60 -8.80 -23.84 -0.03
C ASP A 60 -8.99 -22.86 1.15
N ASN A 61 -10.09 -22.10 1.13
CA ASN A 61 -10.43 -21.04 2.09
C ASN A 61 -9.49 -19.82 2.07
N THR A 62 -8.65 -19.68 1.04
CA THR A 62 -7.83 -18.47 0.86
C THR A 62 -8.70 -17.32 0.35
N MET A 63 -8.68 -16.19 1.04
CA MET A 63 -9.31 -14.97 0.53
C MET A 63 -8.46 -14.36 -0.58
N ILE A 64 -9.13 -13.95 -1.64
CA ILE A 64 -8.52 -13.39 -2.85
C ILE A 64 -9.28 -12.14 -3.27
N ALA A 65 -8.52 -11.12 -3.68
CA ALA A 65 -9.03 -10.00 -4.44
C ALA A 65 -8.45 -10.06 -5.86
N LEU A 66 -9.31 -10.07 -6.87
CA LEU A 66 -8.93 -9.92 -8.27
C LEU A 66 -9.17 -8.47 -8.66
N SER A 67 -8.09 -7.70 -8.85
CA SER A 67 -8.14 -6.36 -9.40
C SER A 67 -8.11 -6.43 -10.92
N ILE A 68 -9.08 -5.81 -11.59
CA ILE A 68 -9.18 -5.74 -13.04
C ILE A 68 -9.19 -4.28 -13.45
N GLU A 69 -8.13 -3.84 -14.11
CA GLU A 69 -8.02 -2.49 -14.66
C GLU A 69 -8.27 -2.51 -16.16
N HIS A 70 -9.26 -1.75 -16.62
CA HIS A 70 -9.51 -1.54 -18.04
C HIS A 70 -8.69 -0.34 -18.53
N LYS A 71 -7.67 -0.62 -19.35
CA LYS A 71 -6.82 0.42 -19.92
C LYS A 71 -7.50 1.07 -21.14
N GLY A 72 -7.17 2.32 -21.40
CA GLY A 72 -7.73 3.10 -22.52
C GLY A 72 -7.43 2.55 -23.92
N ASP A 73 -6.48 1.62 -24.06
CA ASP A 73 -6.17 0.91 -25.31
C ASP A 73 -6.99 -0.38 -25.50
N GLY A 74 -7.87 -0.71 -24.55
CA GLY A 74 -8.69 -1.92 -24.55
C GLY A 74 -8.02 -3.14 -23.93
N SER A 75 -6.77 -3.03 -23.48
CA SER A 75 -6.10 -4.09 -22.73
C SER A 75 -6.60 -4.14 -21.28
N LEU A 76 -6.37 -5.29 -20.63
CA LEU A 76 -6.70 -5.52 -19.22
C LEU A 76 -5.42 -5.73 -18.43
N ASP A 77 -5.33 -5.09 -17.28
CA ASP A 77 -4.43 -5.53 -16.21
C ASP A 77 -5.22 -6.37 -15.21
N ILE A 78 -4.69 -7.53 -14.85
CA ILE A 78 -5.34 -8.42 -13.88
C ILE A 78 -4.31 -8.80 -12.83
N VAL A 79 -4.57 -8.38 -11.60
CA VAL A 79 -3.72 -8.69 -10.45
C VAL A 79 -4.53 -9.53 -9.47
N GLU A 80 -3.97 -10.69 -9.14
CA GLU A 80 -4.46 -11.55 -8.08
C GLU A 80 -3.77 -11.20 -6.77
N ILE A 81 -4.56 -10.91 -5.74
CA ILE A 81 -4.08 -10.44 -4.45
C ILE A 81 -4.61 -11.40 -3.37
N PRO A 82 -3.83 -12.42 -2.99
CA PRO A 82 -4.11 -13.23 -1.82
C PRO A 82 -3.98 -12.38 -0.55
N PHE A 83 -4.91 -12.55 0.39
CA PHE A 83 -4.85 -11.84 1.66
C PHE A 83 -5.53 -12.63 2.78
N PHE A 84 -5.33 -12.16 4.01
CA PHE A 84 -6.19 -12.53 5.12
C PHE A 84 -6.49 -11.32 6.00
N ILE A 85 -7.60 -11.39 6.73
CA ILE A 85 -8.06 -10.30 7.59
C ILE A 85 -7.43 -10.42 8.97
N SER A 86 -6.96 -9.31 9.52
CA SER A 86 -6.69 -9.14 10.95
C SER A 86 -7.63 -8.11 11.57
N ARG A 87 -7.85 -8.21 12.88
CA ARG A 87 -8.63 -7.25 13.67
C ARG A 87 -7.80 -6.74 14.84
N THR A 88 -7.71 -5.42 14.99
CA THR A 88 -7.05 -4.79 16.14
C THR A 88 -7.97 -3.70 16.68
N GLY A 89 -8.38 -3.83 17.94
CA GLY A 89 -9.42 -3.00 18.54
C GLY A 89 -10.69 -2.97 17.68
N THR A 90 -11.04 -1.77 17.19
CA THR A 90 -12.21 -1.54 16.32
C THR A 90 -11.87 -1.46 14.83
N ASN A 91 -10.61 -1.69 14.46
CA ASN A 91 -10.14 -1.57 13.08
C ASN A 91 -9.95 -2.95 12.45
N ASN A 92 -10.22 -3.03 11.14
CA ASN A 92 -9.97 -4.21 10.33
C ASN A 92 -8.87 -3.92 9.31
N TYR A 93 -8.01 -4.91 9.07
CA TYR A 93 -6.91 -4.78 8.14
C TYR A 93 -6.82 -6.00 7.24
N LEU A 94 -6.33 -5.78 6.03
CA LEU A 94 -5.83 -6.82 5.13
C LEU A 94 -4.34 -7.00 5.39
N ASN A 95 -3.89 -8.24 5.49
CA ASN A 95 -2.49 -8.61 5.45
C ASN A 95 -2.21 -9.20 4.07
N VAL A 96 -1.41 -8.48 3.28
CA VAL A 96 -1.06 -8.86 1.91
C VAL A 96 0.43 -9.11 1.87
N ARG A 97 0.88 -10.22 1.29
CA ARG A 97 2.30 -10.44 1.04
C ARG A 97 2.71 -9.68 -0.22
N TYR A 98 3.73 -8.83 -0.12
CA TYR A 98 4.17 -8.03 -1.25
C TYR A 98 4.72 -8.88 -2.38
N GLU A 99 5.42 -9.98 -2.04
CA GLU A 99 5.92 -10.95 -3.01
C GLU A 99 4.84 -11.71 -3.78
N ASP A 100 3.58 -11.70 -3.30
CA ASP A 100 2.47 -12.36 -3.99
C ASP A 100 1.83 -11.45 -5.06
N ILE A 101 2.03 -10.13 -4.96
CA ILE A 101 1.44 -9.15 -5.88
C ILE A 101 2.45 -8.60 -6.90
N GLU A 102 3.74 -8.56 -6.57
CA GLU A 102 4.80 -8.05 -7.44
C GLU A 102 5.86 -9.13 -7.68
N LYS A 103 6.26 -9.32 -8.94
CA LYS A 103 7.29 -10.32 -9.30
C LYS A 103 8.68 -9.68 -9.27
N GLY A 104 9.68 -10.45 -8.81
CA GLY A 104 11.07 -9.98 -8.80
C GLY A 104 11.40 -9.00 -7.66
N VAL A 105 10.53 -8.95 -6.64
CA VAL A 105 10.73 -8.18 -5.41
C VAL A 105 12.02 -8.58 -4.72
N SER A 106 12.80 -7.58 -4.30
CA SER A 106 14.07 -7.79 -3.59
C SER A 106 13.81 -8.34 -2.18
N GLU A 107 14.79 -9.03 -1.57
CA GLU A 107 14.62 -9.59 -0.21
C GLU A 107 14.31 -8.53 0.86
N SER A 108 14.78 -7.28 0.69
CA SER A 108 14.46 -6.18 1.60
C SER A 108 12.99 -5.77 1.53
N ASP A 109 12.34 -6.02 0.40
CA ASP A 109 10.96 -5.62 0.15
C ASP A 109 9.97 -6.77 0.34
N LYS A 110 10.43 -8.01 0.58
CA LYS A 110 9.55 -9.13 0.93
C LYS A 110 8.95 -8.96 2.33
N GLY A 111 7.66 -9.26 2.44
CA GLY A 111 6.93 -9.17 3.71
C GLY A 111 5.47 -8.77 3.53
N PHE A 112 4.84 -8.44 4.64
CA PHE A 112 3.45 -8.04 4.72
C PHE A 112 3.29 -6.53 4.58
N ILE A 113 2.33 -6.15 3.74
CA ILE A 113 1.72 -4.83 3.71
C ILE A 113 0.39 -4.92 4.44
N PHE A 114 0.09 -3.90 5.23
CA PHE A 114 -1.17 -3.78 5.95
C PHE A 114 -2.05 -2.73 5.25
N VAL A 115 -3.30 -3.08 4.95
CA VAL A 115 -4.26 -2.13 4.38
C VAL A 115 -5.45 -2.06 5.30
N LYS A 116 -5.71 -0.91 5.91
CA LYS A 116 -6.94 -0.74 6.69
C LYS A 116 -8.13 -0.66 5.75
N TYR A 117 -9.25 -1.24 6.15
CA TYR A 117 -10.50 -1.09 5.43
C TYR A 117 -11.68 -0.76 6.36
N SER A 118 -12.71 -0.16 5.78
CA SER A 118 -14.00 0.08 6.43
C SER A 118 -15.15 -0.02 5.46
N PHE A 119 -16.34 -0.30 5.97
CA PHE A 119 -17.60 -0.18 5.24
C PHE A 119 -18.39 1.02 5.74
N SER A 120 -19.06 1.72 4.84
CA SER A 120 -20.13 2.66 5.18
C SER A 120 -21.51 2.11 4.81
N ASP A 121 -22.56 2.74 5.34
CA ASP A 121 -23.96 2.29 5.23
C ASP A 121 -24.48 2.24 3.79
N ASP A 122 -23.81 2.90 2.86
CA ASP A 122 -24.17 3.00 1.44
C ASP A 122 -23.59 1.88 0.55
N ASN A 123 -23.09 0.78 1.14
CA ASN A 123 -22.37 -0.29 0.45
C ASN A 123 -21.10 0.19 -0.25
N THR A 124 -20.38 1.08 0.41
CA THR A 124 -19.03 1.47 0.02
C THR A 124 -18.00 0.70 0.84
N LEU A 125 -16.95 0.25 0.16
CA LEU A 125 -15.74 -0.29 0.75
C LEU A 125 -14.61 0.72 0.55
N SER A 126 -14.03 1.19 1.65
CA SER A 126 -12.93 2.15 1.65
C SER A 126 -11.65 1.49 2.11
N PHE A 127 -10.55 1.77 1.42
CA PHE A 127 -9.21 1.36 1.81
C PHE A 127 -8.37 2.57 2.18
N TYR A 128 -7.55 2.37 3.21
CA TYR A 128 -6.68 3.40 3.74
C TYR A 128 -5.26 2.86 3.83
N GLN A 129 -4.33 3.69 3.36
CA GLN A 129 -2.91 3.43 3.52
C GLN A 129 -2.37 4.21 4.71
N PHE A 130 -1.36 3.63 5.33
CA PHE A 130 -0.56 4.28 6.35
C PHE A 130 0.28 5.39 5.74
N ASP A 131 0.46 6.48 6.48
CA ASP A 131 1.46 7.49 6.14
C ASP A 131 2.87 6.88 6.28
N PRO A 132 3.63 6.71 5.18
CA PRO A 132 4.95 6.09 5.23
C PRO A 132 5.93 6.83 6.14
N GLU A 133 5.81 8.16 6.24
CA GLU A 133 6.68 8.99 7.08
C GLU A 133 6.52 8.68 8.56
N LEU A 134 5.32 8.27 8.99
CA LEU A 134 5.09 7.84 10.36
C LEU A 134 5.79 6.51 10.67
N ILE A 135 5.79 5.58 9.72
CA ILE A 135 6.48 4.29 9.88
C ILE A 135 8.00 4.51 9.89
N ILE A 136 8.52 5.32 8.95
CA ILE A 136 9.95 5.71 8.92
C ILE A 136 10.35 6.34 10.26
N SER A 137 9.60 7.33 10.73
CA SER A 137 9.87 8.04 11.98
C SER A 137 9.81 7.11 13.20
N ALA A 138 8.88 6.15 13.21
CA ALA A 138 8.75 5.18 14.30
C ALA A 138 9.94 4.21 14.37
N VAL A 139 10.43 3.76 13.21
CA VAL A 139 11.63 2.91 13.15
C VAL A 139 12.87 3.71 13.54
N GLN A 140 13.05 4.93 12.99
CA GLN A 140 14.20 5.78 13.31
C GLN A 140 14.25 6.20 14.78
N SER A 141 13.09 6.44 15.41
CA SER A 141 13.00 6.79 16.84
C SER A 141 13.03 5.57 17.78
N GLY A 142 13.06 4.34 17.24
CA GLY A 142 13.10 3.11 18.03
C GLY A 142 11.75 2.71 18.66
N LYS A 143 10.64 3.35 18.28
CA LYS A 143 9.29 2.95 18.68
C LYS A 143 8.84 1.64 18.04
N LEU A 144 9.33 1.37 16.82
CA LEU A 144 9.16 0.11 16.12
C LEU A 144 10.54 -0.46 15.79
N LYS A 145 10.68 -1.78 15.90
CA LYS A 145 11.87 -2.46 15.37
C LYS A 145 11.81 -2.53 13.84
N GLY A 146 12.89 -2.17 13.18
CA GLY A 146 13.00 -2.27 11.74
C GLY A 146 14.31 -1.71 11.19
N GLU A 147 14.39 -1.71 9.86
CA GLU A 147 15.51 -1.19 9.08
C GLU A 147 14.99 -0.18 8.06
N VAL A 148 15.71 0.93 7.88
CA VAL A 148 15.42 1.93 6.85
C VAL A 148 16.52 1.84 5.80
N TYR A 149 16.12 1.57 4.56
CA TYR A 149 17.01 1.50 3.41
C TYR A 149 16.99 2.84 2.68
N TYR A 150 18.15 3.29 2.23
CA TYR A 150 18.32 4.59 1.58
C TYR A 150 18.87 4.42 0.17
N ARG A 151 18.35 5.20 -0.76
CA ARG A 151 18.87 5.32 -2.12
C ARG A 151 19.74 6.58 -2.21
N GLU A 152 20.94 6.41 -2.74
CA GLU A 152 21.80 7.53 -3.09
C GLU A 152 21.33 8.14 -4.42
N THR A 153 20.91 9.40 -4.38
CA THR A 153 20.61 10.13 -5.61
C THR A 153 21.88 10.77 -6.13
N LYS A 154 22.34 10.35 -7.32
CA LYS A 154 23.42 11.05 -8.02
C LYS A 154 22.83 12.32 -8.61
N THR A 155 23.06 13.46 -7.97
CA THR A 155 22.78 14.76 -8.58
C THR A 155 23.72 14.94 -9.77
N THR A 156 23.19 14.83 -10.99
CA THR A 156 23.92 15.20 -12.20
C THR A 156 24.20 16.71 -12.14
N PRO A 157 25.46 17.15 -12.12
CA PRO A 157 25.77 18.57 -12.01
C PRO A 157 25.19 19.32 -13.21
N THR A 158 24.34 20.31 -12.94
CA THR A 158 23.79 21.21 -13.96
C THR A 158 24.92 22.09 -14.49
N PRO A 159 25.09 22.23 -15.83
CA PRO A 159 26.26 22.89 -16.43
C PRO A 159 26.44 24.39 -16.10
N GLU A 160 25.51 25.03 -15.39
CA GLU A 160 25.56 26.47 -15.10
C GLU A 160 26.17 26.83 -13.72
N SER A 161 26.55 25.86 -12.89
CA SER A 161 27.22 26.16 -11.60
C SER A 161 28.74 26.00 -11.71
N THR A 162 29.46 27.11 -11.90
CA THR A 162 30.93 27.18 -11.89
C THR A 162 31.55 27.16 -10.49
N VAL A 163 30.77 26.86 -9.43
CA VAL A 163 31.30 26.70 -8.07
C VAL A 163 31.34 25.22 -7.73
N ARG A 164 32.57 24.66 -7.69
CA ARG A 164 32.86 23.30 -7.20
C ARG A 164 32.65 23.24 -5.69
N GLU A 165 31.40 23.27 -5.24
CA GLU A 165 31.05 22.88 -3.89
C GLU A 165 31.01 21.35 -3.84
N LYS A 166 31.71 20.73 -2.88
CA LYS A 166 31.59 19.29 -2.62
C LYS A 166 30.19 19.03 -2.08
N SER A 167 29.22 18.80 -2.96
CA SER A 167 27.87 18.41 -2.55
C SER A 167 27.93 17.00 -1.93
N THR A 168 27.65 16.91 -0.63
CA THR A 168 27.36 15.62 0.02
C THR A 168 26.16 14.99 -0.68
N PRO A 169 26.22 13.71 -1.12
CA PRO A 169 25.09 13.08 -1.79
C PRO A 169 23.87 13.06 -0.86
N GLU A 170 22.74 13.50 -1.40
CA GLU A 170 21.46 13.47 -0.71
C GLU A 170 20.93 12.03 -0.68
N LYS A 171 20.71 11.51 0.54
CA LYS A 171 20.13 10.19 0.77
C LYS A 171 18.63 10.36 0.92
N THR A 172 17.88 9.66 0.07
CA THR A 172 16.42 9.56 0.17
C THR A 172 16.06 8.19 0.71
N VAL A 173 15.03 8.10 1.53
CA VAL A 173 14.53 6.78 2.00
C VAL A 173 13.96 6.04 0.78
N ASP A 174 14.37 4.79 0.62
CA ASP A 174 13.95 3.90 -0.46
C ASP A 174 12.88 2.89 0.01
N SER A 175 13.12 2.28 1.17
CA SER A 175 12.15 1.39 1.79
C SER A 175 12.36 1.24 3.29
N VAL A 176 11.35 0.70 3.98
CA VAL A 176 11.37 0.37 5.40
C VAL A 176 10.92 -1.06 5.62
N LYS A 177 11.71 -1.84 6.35
CA LYS A 177 11.34 -3.20 6.76
C LYS A 177 11.14 -3.25 8.26
N MET A 178 9.89 -3.38 8.69
CA MET A 178 9.54 -3.62 10.09
C MET A 178 9.88 -5.06 10.46
N THR A 179 10.60 -5.23 11.57
CA THR A 179 11.02 -6.53 12.11
C THR A 179 10.40 -6.82 13.49
N ASP A 180 9.50 -5.94 13.94
CA ASP A 180 8.83 -6.11 15.21
C ASP A 180 7.83 -7.26 15.21
N THR A 181 7.53 -7.77 16.40
CA THR A 181 6.54 -8.83 16.60
C THR A 181 5.13 -8.34 16.32
N SER A 182 4.22 -9.23 15.88
CA SER A 182 2.80 -8.88 15.69
C SER A 182 2.18 -8.22 16.92
N GLU A 183 2.50 -8.68 18.14
CA GLU A 183 1.99 -8.08 19.38
C GLU A 183 2.40 -6.60 19.53
N ASN A 184 3.67 -6.28 19.24
CA ASN A 184 4.17 -4.91 19.32
C ASN A 184 3.63 -4.05 18.18
N LEU A 185 3.47 -4.62 16.98
CA LEU A 185 2.80 -3.94 15.87
C LEU A 185 1.36 -3.57 16.29
N VAL A 186 0.57 -4.51 16.81
CA VAL A 186 -0.78 -4.21 17.31
C VAL A 186 -0.76 -3.07 18.33
N LYS A 187 0.11 -3.16 19.35
CA LYS A 187 0.23 -2.11 20.38
C LYS A 187 0.57 -0.75 19.78
N TYR A 188 1.51 -0.67 18.85
CA TYR A 188 1.88 0.58 18.19
C TYR A 188 0.70 1.14 17.39
N PHE A 189 0.02 0.29 16.62
CA PHE A 189 -1.07 0.70 15.74
C PHE A 189 -2.33 1.12 16.50
N GLU A 190 -2.56 0.57 17.70
CA GLU A 190 -3.67 0.95 18.58
C GLU A 190 -3.36 2.19 19.43
N SER A 191 -2.12 2.40 19.89
CA SER A 191 -1.78 3.43 20.89
C SER A 191 -1.41 4.78 20.31
N GLU A 192 -0.74 4.84 19.15
CA GLU A 192 -0.16 6.08 18.62
C GLU A 192 -1.11 6.83 17.68
N GLY A 193 -2.37 6.39 17.58
CA GLY A 193 -3.39 7.05 16.74
C GLY A 193 -2.91 7.15 15.30
N VAL A 194 -2.47 6.01 14.74
CA VAL A 194 -1.84 5.95 13.42
C VAL A 194 -2.69 6.73 12.42
N LYS A 195 -2.09 7.80 11.89
CA LYS A 195 -2.76 8.61 10.89
C LYS A 195 -2.68 7.84 9.59
N PHE A 196 -3.85 7.54 9.07
CA PHE A 196 -4.00 7.10 7.72
C PHE A 196 -3.91 8.31 6.82
N LEU A 197 -3.33 8.13 5.64
CA LEU A 197 -3.57 9.09 4.57
C LEU A 197 -5.08 9.20 4.35
N PRO A 198 -5.58 10.34 3.85
CA PRO A 198 -6.98 10.45 3.41
C PRO A 198 -7.37 9.24 2.57
N GLU A 199 -8.64 8.85 2.64
CA GLU A 199 -9.21 7.71 1.91
C GLU A 199 -8.54 7.54 0.54
N VAL A 200 -7.80 6.43 0.40
CA VAL A 200 -6.91 6.23 -0.75
C VAL A 200 -7.71 5.66 -1.92
N LEU A 201 -8.58 4.69 -1.63
CA LEU A 201 -9.45 4.08 -2.62
C LEU A 201 -10.84 3.90 -2.02
N LYS A 202 -11.85 4.30 -2.80
CA LYS A 202 -13.25 4.14 -2.45
C LYS A 202 -13.93 3.29 -3.52
N PHE A 203 -14.56 2.21 -3.10
CA PHE A 203 -15.21 1.26 -3.98
C PHE A 203 -16.71 1.16 -3.69
N ILE A 204 -17.52 1.17 -4.74
CA ILE A 204 -18.97 1.00 -4.66
C ILE A 204 -19.32 -0.42 -5.07
N ARG A 205 -20.17 -1.08 -4.30
CA ARG A 205 -20.67 -2.42 -4.65
C ARG A 205 -21.45 -2.39 -5.96
N VAL A 206 -21.09 -3.27 -6.89
CA VAL A 206 -21.85 -3.50 -8.11
C VAL A 206 -23.02 -4.42 -7.78
N LYS A 207 -24.25 -3.91 -7.93
CA LYS A 207 -25.46 -4.73 -7.77
C LYS A 207 -25.50 -5.74 -8.92
N GLN A 208 -25.55 -7.02 -8.57
CA GLN A 208 -25.85 -8.11 -9.51
C GLN A 208 -27.34 -8.16 -9.80
#